data_AF-A0A5J9V2H3-F1
#
_entry.id   AF-A0A5J9V2H3-F1
#
_cell.length_a   1.000
_cell.length_b   1.000
_cell.length_c   1.000
_cell.angle_alpha   90.00
_cell.angle_beta   90.00
_cell.angle_gamma   90.00
#
_symmetry.space_group_name_H-M   'P 1'
#
loop_
_entity.id
_entity.type
_entity.pdbx_description
1 polymer ?
#
loop_
_entity_poly.entity_id
_entity_poly.type
_entity_poly.pdbx_seq_one_letter_code
_entity_poly.pdbx_strand_id
1 'polypeptide(L)'
;MEHLLLNRLDHKGEMQPKLKGKIKESVRKVSAHLQMKICKCSMNSNYERKPTSEDIRRLLHIGEARGFPGMLGSLDCMHWQWRNCPKAWKGQYTRGDIKVSTVMLEAVASHDLWIWHAFFGVAGSNNDINVLNRSPLFTEVLQGRDPAVHYTINGNEYNMGYYLTDGIYPEWATFVKTIPLPQCAKDKLYAEHQEGARKDVERAFGVLQARFAILRNPTRMWQMRSLTEIMYACIILHNMIVEDERDTFRVRYDDNYESEYDPGNNSTPLAGYGHGPIHGFSRLLEIDEEIRDKEMHHKFKNDLVEHIWQRFGGNQA
;
A
#
# COMPACT_ATOMS: atom_id res chain seq x y z
N MET A 1 3.14 -8.01 34.71
CA MET A 1 2.65 -6.72 34.17
C MET A 1 1.25 -6.37 34.69
N GLU A 2 0.28 -7.30 34.59
CA GLU A 2 -1.09 -7.16 35.14
C GLU A 2 -1.10 -6.75 36.64
N HIS A 3 -0.36 -7.50 37.47
CA HIS A 3 -0.24 -7.22 38.91
C HIS A 3 0.35 -5.82 39.23
N LEU A 4 1.30 -5.35 38.42
CA LEU A 4 1.95 -4.04 38.59
C LEU A 4 1.03 -2.89 38.16
N LEU A 5 0.21 -3.08 37.13
CA LEU A 5 -0.77 -2.10 36.65
C LEU A 5 -1.93 -1.92 37.62
N LEU A 6 -2.47 -3.01 38.17
CA LEU A 6 -3.52 -2.92 39.18
C LEU A 6 -3.01 -2.29 40.48
N ASN A 7 -1.80 -2.64 40.92
CA ASN A 7 -1.22 -2.03 42.12
C ASN A 7 -0.93 -0.52 41.93
N ARG A 8 -0.63 -0.07 40.70
CA ARG A 8 -0.48 1.36 40.39
C ARG A 8 -1.81 2.11 40.27
N LEU A 9 -2.83 1.47 39.70
CA LEU A 9 -4.14 2.09 39.50
C LEU A 9 -4.96 2.11 40.80
N ASP A 10 -4.70 1.19 41.72
CA ASP A 10 -5.38 1.06 43.01
C ASP A 10 -4.51 1.58 44.17
N HIS A 11 -4.03 2.81 44.04
CA HIS A 11 -3.04 3.39 44.96
C HIS A 11 -3.50 3.49 46.43
N LYS A 12 -4.81 3.40 46.69
CA LYS A 12 -5.44 3.46 48.02
C LYS A 12 -6.20 2.20 48.43
N GLY A 13 -6.27 1.17 47.58
CA GLY A 13 -7.04 -0.06 47.87
C GLY A 13 -8.56 0.05 47.70
N GLU A 14 -9.09 1.23 47.36
CA GLU A 14 -10.53 1.55 47.34
C GLU A 14 -11.22 1.24 46.01
N MET A 15 -10.48 0.79 44.98
CA MET A 15 -11.09 0.57 43.67
C MET A 15 -12.08 -0.60 43.71
N GLN A 16 -13.30 -0.34 43.25
CA GLN A 16 -14.42 -1.27 43.35
C GLN A 16 -14.12 -2.61 42.66
N PRO A 17 -14.54 -3.75 43.26
CA PRO A 17 -14.25 -5.09 42.72
C PRO A 17 -14.69 -5.29 41.26
N LYS A 18 -15.83 -4.71 40.86
CA LYS A 18 -16.34 -4.79 39.48
C LYS A 18 -15.44 -4.06 38.47
N LEU A 19 -14.84 -2.94 38.86
CA LEU A 19 -13.95 -2.15 37.98
C LEU A 19 -12.57 -2.81 37.86
N LYS A 20 -12.04 -3.37 38.96
CA LYS A 20 -10.85 -4.23 38.94
C LYS A 20 -11.02 -5.43 38.01
N GLY A 21 -12.20 -6.07 38.06
CA GLY A 21 -12.58 -7.16 37.16
C GLY A 21 -12.53 -6.75 35.68
N LYS A 22 -13.15 -5.62 35.32
CA LYS A 22 -13.13 -5.09 33.94
C LYS A 22 -11.74 -4.70 33.44
N ILE A 23 -10.88 -4.16 34.31
CA ILE A 23 -9.51 -3.79 33.94
C ILE A 23 -8.65 -5.05 33.72
N LYS A 24 -8.78 -6.08 34.58
CA LYS A 24 -8.12 -7.38 34.39
C LYS A 24 -8.55 -8.05 33.08
N GLU A 25 -9.85 -8.05 32.80
CA GLU A 25 -10.44 -8.60 31.58
C GLU A 25 -9.90 -7.89 30.31
N SER A 26 -9.84 -6.55 30.31
CA SER A 26 -9.31 -5.76 29.18
C SER A 26 -7.80 -5.95 29.00
N VAL A 27 -7.03 -6.04 30.07
CA VAL A 27 -5.58 -6.30 30.01
C VAL A 27 -5.30 -7.73 29.51
N ARG A 28 -6.10 -8.73 29.92
CA ARG A 28 -6.00 -10.11 29.42
C ARG A 28 -6.39 -10.22 27.94
N LYS A 29 -7.41 -9.49 27.46
CA LYS A 29 -7.78 -9.44 26.04
C LYS A 29 -6.73 -8.75 25.17
N VAL A 30 -6.16 -7.63 25.63
CA VAL A 30 -5.08 -6.95 24.93
C VAL A 30 -3.79 -7.78 24.93
N SER A 31 -3.47 -8.48 26.04
CA SER A 31 -2.32 -9.37 26.13
C SER A 31 -2.48 -10.62 25.28
N ALA A 32 -3.65 -11.26 25.26
CA ALA A 32 -3.93 -12.44 24.43
C ALA A 32 -3.96 -12.09 22.93
N HIS A 33 -4.47 -10.91 22.54
CA HIS A 33 -4.41 -10.40 21.16
C HIS A 33 -2.99 -10.03 20.73
N LEU A 34 -2.17 -9.50 21.64
CA LEU A 34 -0.75 -9.29 21.38
C LEU A 34 0.00 -10.64 21.28
N GLN A 35 -0.24 -11.61 22.18
CA GLN A 35 0.48 -12.90 22.17
C GLN A 35 0.10 -13.82 21.01
N MET A 36 -1.17 -13.85 20.57
CA MET A 36 -1.59 -14.62 19.37
C MET A 36 -1.08 -14.00 18.06
N LYS A 37 -1.02 -12.66 17.94
CA LYS A 37 -0.46 -11.98 16.76
C LYS A 37 1.07 -12.07 16.70
N ILE A 38 1.74 -11.96 17.85
CA ILE A 38 3.19 -12.15 17.94
C ILE A 38 3.60 -13.60 17.59
N CYS A 39 2.78 -14.61 17.89
CA CYS A 39 3.13 -16.03 17.70
C CYS A 39 2.73 -16.66 16.35
N LYS A 40 1.93 -15.98 15.50
CA LYS A 40 1.68 -16.38 14.08
C LYS A 40 2.52 -15.57 13.08
N CYS A 41 3.04 -14.41 13.48
CA CYS A 41 3.85 -13.52 12.65
C CYS A 41 5.36 -13.83 12.65
N SER A 42 5.84 -14.84 13.36
CA SER A 42 7.10 -15.47 12.96
C SER A 42 6.85 -16.25 11.67
N MET A 43 7.07 -15.57 10.53
CA MET A 43 7.14 -16.12 9.17
C MET A 43 5.79 -16.46 8.52
N ASN A 44 5.04 -15.45 8.06
CA ASN A 44 4.29 -15.68 6.83
C ASN A 44 4.73 -14.67 5.77
N SER A 45 5.54 -15.13 4.83
CA SER A 45 5.95 -14.41 3.63
C SER A 45 4.76 -13.93 2.81
N ASN A 46 3.54 -14.43 3.07
CA ASN A 46 2.39 -14.24 2.19
C ASN A 46 1.67 -12.88 2.29
N TYR A 47 1.96 -12.04 3.29
CA TYR A 47 1.25 -10.77 3.49
C TYR A 47 2.12 -9.52 3.31
N GLU A 48 3.43 -9.71 3.22
CA GLU A 48 4.42 -8.73 2.72
C GLU A 48 5.07 -9.23 1.41
N ARG A 49 4.45 -10.21 0.75
CA ARG A 49 4.89 -10.63 -0.59
C ARG A 49 4.51 -9.60 -1.63
N LYS A 50 5.27 -9.63 -2.71
CA LYS A 50 4.90 -8.98 -3.97
C LYS A 50 3.71 -9.72 -4.62
N PRO A 51 2.95 -9.02 -5.50
CA PRO A 51 1.88 -9.65 -6.26
C PRO A 51 2.37 -10.88 -7.02
N THR A 52 1.59 -11.96 -7.00
CA THR A 52 1.80 -13.12 -7.89
C THR A 52 1.14 -12.83 -9.24
N SER A 53 1.37 -13.68 -10.26
CA SER A 53 0.65 -13.56 -11.53
C SER A 53 -0.87 -13.57 -11.38
N GLU A 54 -1.41 -14.31 -10.39
CA GLU A 54 -2.84 -14.31 -10.07
C GLU A 54 -3.30 -12.95 -9.53
N ASP A 55 -2.54 -12.38 -8.59
CA ASP A 55 -2.85 -11.07 -8.04
C ASP A 55 -2.77 -9.98 -9.11
N ILE A 56 -1.74 -10.02 -9.97
CA ILE A 56 -1.59 -9.11 -11.09
C ILE A 56 -2.81 -9.21 -12.00
N ARG A 57 -3.22 -10.41 -12.42
CA ARG A 57 -4.42 -10.58 -13.27
C ARG A 57 -5.66 -9.95 -12.63
N ARG A 58 -5.84 -10.16 -11.34
CA ARG A 58 -6.95 -9.59 -10.57
C ARG A 58 -6.89 -8.07 -10.48
N LEU A 59 -5.70 -7.50 -10.25
CA LEU A 59 -5.46 -6.06 -10.24
C LEU A 59 -5.77 -5.45 -11.61
N LEU A 60 -5.27 -6.07 -12.68
CA LEU A 60 -5.51 -5.63 -14.06
C LEU A 60 -7.00 -5.67 -14.41
N HIS A 61 -7.71 -6.73 -14.01
CA HIS A 61 -9.15 -6.84 -14.23
C HIS A 61 -9.94 -5.73 -13.51
N ILE A 62 -9.61 -5.45 -12.24
CA ILE A 62 -10.25 -4.37 -11.47
C ILE A 62 -9.90 -2.99 -12.06
N GLY A 63 -8.63 -2.79 -12.45
CA GLY A 63 -8.15 -1.58 -13.09
C GLY A 63 -8.89 -1.31 -14.40
N GLU A 64 -8.93 -2.31 -15.29
CA GLU A 64 -9.66 -2.25 -16.55
C GLU A 64 -11.14 -1.96 -16.34
N ALA A 65 -11.83 -2.64 -15.41
CA ALA A 65 -13.24 -2.36 -15.12
C ALA A 65 -13.50 -0.89 -14.76
N ARG A 66 -12.50 -0.21 -14.18
CA ARG A 66 -12.56 1.19 -13.74
C ARG A 66 -12.00 2.19 -14.76
N GLY A 67 -11.60 1.74 -15.95
CA GLY A 67 -11.05 2.60 -17.00
C GLY A 67 -9.53 2.76 -16.97
N PHE A 68 -8.84 1.97 -16.16
CA PHE A 68 -7.38 1.98 -16.01
C PHE A 68 -6.76 0.60 -16.33
N PRO A 69 -6.81 0.13 -17.59
CA PRO A 69 -6.06 -1.08 -18.00
C PRO A 69 -4.59 -0.92 -17.64
N GLY A 70 -3.94 -1.96 -17.10
CA GLY A 70 -2.53 -1.91 -16.69
C GLY A 70 -2.26 -1.41 -15.26
N MET A 71 -3.28 -0.93 -14.54
CA MET A 71 -3.11 -0.38 -13.20
C MET A 71 -2.81 -1.47 -12.16
N LEU A 72 -1.73 -1.27 -11.40
CA LEU A 72 -1.34 -2.13 -10.28
C LEU A 72 -1.81 -1.61 -8.92
N GLY A 73 -2.11 -0.31 -8.83
CA GLY A 73 -2.59 0.32 -7.60
C GLY A 73 -2.37 1.83 -7.61
N SER A 74 -2.62 2.44 -6.46
CA SER A 74 -2.33 3.86 -6.21
C SER A 74 -1.17 3.97 -5.23
N LEU A 75 -0.24 4.88 -5.51
CA LEU A 75 0.97 5.12 -4.71
C LEU A 75 0.86 6.49 -4.03
N ASP A 76 1.10 6.51 -2.72
CA ASP A 76 1.14 7.75 -1.95
C ASP A 76 1.91 7.57 -0.63
N CYS A 77 2.24 8.69 0.03
CA CYS A 77 2.80 8.69 1.37
C CYS A 77 1.80 9.14 2.43
N MET A 78 1.92 8.58 3.64
CA MET A 78 1.29 9.12 4.84
C MET A 78 2.32 9.45 5.92
N HIS A 79 1.98 10.42 6.76
CA HIS A 79 2.78 10.81 7.92
C HIS A 79 2.21 10.20 9.21
N TRP A 80 3.06 9.58 10.02
CA TRP A 80 2.73 9.18 11.39
C TRP A 80 3.49 10.03 12.40
N GLN A 81 2.77 10.71 13.30
CA GLN A 81 3.37 11.63 14.26
C GLN A 81 4.18 10.90 15.34
N TRP A 82 5.42 11.32 15.52
CA TRP A 82 6.35 10.79 16.52
C TRP A 82 6.50 11.76 17.69
N ARG A 83 5.61 11.63 18.68
CA ARG A 83 5.56 12.54 19.85
C ARG A 83 6.83 12.51 20.68
N ASN A 84 7.41 11.33 20.88
CA ASN A 84 8.63 11.14 21.65
C ASN A 84 9.88 11.12 20.75
N CYS A 85 9.85 11.78 19.58
CA CYS A 85 11.02 11.96 18.74
C CYS A 85 12.17 12.56 19.56
N PRO A 86 13.34 11.88 19.65
CA PRO A 86 14.43 12.38 20.47
C PRO A 86 14.90 13.76 19.98
N LYS A 87 15.30 14.64 20.91
CA LYS A 87 15.65 16.04 20.59
C LYS A 87 16.67 16.17 19.48
N ALA A 88 17.68 15.29 19.44
CA ALA A 88 18.72 15.27 18.41
C ALA A 88 18.18 15.05 16.98
N TRP A 89 17.04 14.36 16.83
CA TRP A 89 16.44 14.04 15.53
C TRP A 89 15.28 14.97 15.18
N LYS A 90 14.79 15.78 16.13
CA LYS A 90 13.58 16.59 15.98
C LYS A 90 13.63 17.52 14.77
N GLY A 91 14.78 18.12 14.49
CA GLY A 91 14.97 19.00 13.32
C GLY A 91 14.78 18.24 12.00
N GLN A 92 15.41 17.07 11.86
CA GLN A 92 15.30 16.24 10.66
C GLN A 92 13.90 15.67 10.46
N TYR A 93 13.14 15.40 11.51
CA TYR A 93 11.82 14.75 11.39
C TYR A 93 10.65 15.76 11.37
N THR A 94 10.90 17.05 11.54
CA THR A 94 9.86 18.08 11.57
C THR A 94 9.90 18.89 10.29
N ARG A 95 8.80 18.88 9.54
CA ARG A 95 8.60 19.76 8.38
C ARG A 95 8.00 21.10 8.83
N GLY A 96 8.37 22.20 8.19
CA GLY A 96 7.99 23.56 8.61
C GLY A 96 6.48 23.83 8.58
N ASP A 97 5.77 23.21 7.64
CA ASP A 97 4.31 23.25 7.48
C ASP A 97 3.58 22.35 8.50
N ILE A 98 4.08 21.14 8.74
CA ILE A 98 3.51 20.16 9.67
C ILE A 98 3.77 20.53 11.14
N LYS A 99 4.90 21.18 11.44
CA LYS A 99 5.33 21.67 12.77
C LYS A 99 5.45 20.60 13.87
N VAL A 100 5.24 19.33 13.52
CA VAL A 100 5.43 18.17 14.40
C VAL A 100 6.36 17.16 13.75
N SER A 101 7.09 16.41 14.58
CA SER A 101 7.96 15.35 14.08
C SER A 101 7.11 14.18 13.57
N THR A 102 7.35 13.74 12.34
CA THR A 102 6.62 12.65 11.71
C THR A 102 7.58 11.69 11.02
N VAL A 103 7.14 10.44 10.86
CA VAL A 103 7.83 9.42 10.07
C VAL A 103 6.91 9.06 8.90
N MET A 104 7.46 8.96 7.71
CA MET A 104 6.71 8.68 6.49
C MET A 104 6.59 7.17 6.25
N LEU A 105 5.43 6.77 5.76
CA LEU A 105 5.14 5.50 5.11
C LEU A 105 4.80 5.79 3.66
N GLU A 106 5.58 5.29 2.71
CA GLU A 106 5.14 5.16 1.32
C GLU A 106 4.45 3.82 1.15
N ALA A 107 3.31 3.78 0.45
CA ALA A 107 2.61 2.54 0.18
C ALA A 107 1.96 2.51 -1.20
N VAL A 108 1.88 1.31 -1.78
CA VAL A 108 0.96 1.02 -2.89
C VAL A 108 -0.23 0.26 -2.33
N ALA A 109 -1.43 0.77 -2.60
CA ALA A 109 -2.66 0.06 -2.28
C ALA A 109 -3.58 -0.08 -3.50
N SER A 110 -4.29 -1.20 -3.54
CA SER A 110 -5.31 -1.47 -4.54
C SER A 110 -6.72 -1.15 -4.03
N HIS A 111 -7.69 -1.16 -4.94
CA HIS A 111 -9.08 -0.80 -4.67
C HIS A 111 -9.69 -1.55 -3.48
N ASP A 112 -9.38 -2.82 -3.38
CA ASP A 112 -9.82 -3.77 -2.37
C ASP A 112 -9.06 -3.64 -1.03
N LEU A 113 -8.38 -2.51 -0.81
CA LEU A 113 -7.64 -2.14 0.40
C LEU A 113 -6.37 -2.94 0.68
N TRP A 114 -5.95 -3.87 -0.19
CA TRP A 114 -4.67 -4.55 0.01
C TRP A 114 -3.50 -3.58 -0.14
N ILE A 115 -2.52 -3.66 0.76
CA ILE A 115 -1.27 -2.91 0.66
C ILE A 115 -0.20 -3.85 0.10
N TRP A 116 0.23 -3.60 -1.14
CA TRP A 116 1.20 -4.45 -1.88
C TRP A 116 2.65 -4.06 -1.64
N HIS A 117 2.88 -2.79 -1.30
CA HIS A 117 4.20 -2.24 -1.04
C HIS A 117 4.11 -1.30 0.16
N ALA A 118 5.14 -1.32 1.00
CA ALA A 118 5.26 -0.48 2.17
C ALA A 118 6.73 -0.17 2.46
N PHE A 119 7.09 1.10 2.45
CA PHE A 119 8.42 1.58 2.81
C PHE A 119 8.31 2.62 3.94
N PHE A 120 8.72 2.22 5.14
CA PHE A 120 8.54 3.01 6.35
C PHE A 120 9.86 3.40 7.02
N GLY A 121 9.91 4.59 7.60
CA GLY A 121 11.04 5.04 8.43
C GLY A 121 11.70 6.32 7.93
N VAL A 122 11.27 6.85 6.79
CA VAL A 122 11.84 8.09 6.25
C VAL A 122 11.40 9.29 7.09
N ALA A 123 12.31 10.23 7.31
CA ALA A 123 12.03 11.40 8.12
C ALA A 123 10.97 12.30 7.47
N GLY A 124 10.02 12.79 8.26
CA GLY A 124 8.88 13.57 7.78
C GLY A 124 9.19 14.96 7.20
N SER A 125 10.44 15.41 7.24
CA SER A 125 10.88 16.59 6.48
C SER A 125 11.08 16.30 4.98
N ASN A 126 11.13 15.02 4.58
CA ASN A 126 11.20 14.64 3.17
C ASN A 126 9.85 14.88 2.49
N ASN A 127 9.89 14.95 1.16
CA ASN A 127 8.71 14.86 0.30
C ASN A 127 8.65 13.48 -0.34
N ASP A 128 7.55 13.19 -1.02
CA ASP A 128 7.27 11.92 -1.67
C ASP A 128 8.36 11.52 -2.67
N ILE A 129 8.88 12.47 -3.46
CA ILE A 129 9.98 12.22 -4.41
C ILE A 129 11.25 11.73 -3.69
N ASN A 130 11.59 12.35 -2.56
CA ASN A 130 12.76 11.95 -1.77
C ASN A 130 12.58 10.57 -1.13
N VAL A 131 11.34 10.19 -0.79
CA VAL A 131 11.01 8.86 -0.29
C VAL A 131 11.13 7.84 -1.43
N LEU A 132 10.51 8.13 -2.58
CA LEU A 132 10.54 7.30 -3.78
C LEU A 132 11.97 6.96 -4.22
N ASN A 133 12.87 7.96 -4.26
CA ASN A 133 14.27 7.75 -4.66
C ASN A 133 15.04 6.79 -3.75
N ARG A 134 14.53 6.49 -2.56
CA ARG A 134 15.10 5.52 -1.61
C ARG A 134 14.28 4.24 -1.50
N SER A 135 13.14 4.19 -2.16
CA SER A 135 12.17 3.12 -2.03
C SER A 135 12.59 1.87 -2.81
N PRO A 136 12.34 0.67 -2.26
CA PRO A 136 12.50 -0.58 -3.00
C PRO A 136 11.30 -0.90 -3.93
N LEU A 137 10.47 0.09 -4.27
CA LEU A 137 9.26 -0.10 -5.09
C LEU A 137 9.55 -0.86 -6.39
N PHE A 138 10.61 -0.47 -7.11
CA PHE A 138 10.98 -1.04 -8.41
C PHE A 138 12.06 -2.13 -8.35
N THR A 139 12.46 -2.58 -7.16
CA THR A 139 13.57 -3.54 -7.01
C THR A 139 13.35 -4.84 -7.79
N GLU A 140 12.12 -5.38 -7.80
CA GLU A 140 11.83 -6.61 -8.54
C GLU A 140 11.78 -6.41 -10.05
N VAL A 141 11.25 -5.27 -10.50
CA VAL A 141 11.22 -4.89 -11.92
C VAL A 141 12.65 -4.76 -12.44
N LEU A 142 13.50 -4.02 -11.72
CA LEU A 142 14.93 -3.85 -12.05
C LEU A 142 15.72 -5.18 -12.03
N GLN A 143 15.25 -6.16 -11.25
CA GLN A 143 15.83 -7.50 -11.18
C GLN A 143 15.18 -8.49 -12.17
N GLY A 144 14.24 -8.04 -13.01
CA GLY A 144 13.53 -8.89 -13.97
C GLY A 144 12.71 -10.01 -13.35
N ARG A 145 12.29 -9.85 -12.08
CA ARG A 145 11.52 -10.86 -11.32
C ARG A 145 10.03 -10.53 -11.22
N ASP A 146 9.63 -9.33 -11.64
CA ASP A 146 8.24 -8.93 -11.59
C ASP A 146 7.41 -9.73 -12.62
N PRO A 147 6.16 -10.13 -12.29
CA PRO A 147 5.33 -10.85 -13.25
C PRO A 147 5.05 -10.00 -14.49
N ALA A 148 5.04 -10.64 -15.67
CA ALA A 148 4.72 -9.96 -16.91
C ALA A 148 3.28 -9.41 -16.88
N VAL A 149 3.13 -8.17 -17.37
CA VAL A 149 1.86 -7.48 -17.54
C VAL A 149 1.67 -7.29 -19.04
N HIS A 150 0.45 -7.48 -19.55
CA HIS A 150 0.11 -7.16 -20.94
C HIS A 150 -1.31 -6.60 -21.00
N TYR A 151 -1.48 -5.49 -21.69
CA TYR A 151 -2.79 -4.86 -21.90
C TYR A 151 -2.76 -3.93 -23.11
N THR A 152 -3.93 -3.55 -23.60
CA THR A 152 -4.06 -2.71 -24.80
C THR A 152 -4.88 -1.46 -24.46
N ILE A 153 -4.42 -0.30 -24.93
CA ILE A 153 -5.18 0.96 -24.87
C ILE A 153 -5.23 1.55 -26.28
N ASN A 154 -6.43 1.77 -26.81
CA ASN A 154 -6.66 2.31 -28.16
C ASN A 154 -5.88 1.60 -29.29
N GLY A 155 -5.71 0.27 -29.19
CA GLY A 155 -4.97 -0.53 -30.16
C GLY A 155 -3.44 -0.53 -29.97
N ASN A 156 -2.91 0.24 -29.02
CA ASN A 156 -1.50 0.19 -28.63
C ASN A 156 -1.30 -0.84 -27.51
N GLU A 157 -0.34 -1.74 -27.67
CA GLU A 157 0.03 -2.73 -26.66
C GLU A 157 1.05 -2.15 -25.67
N TYR A 158 0.87 -2.51 -24.40
CA TYR A 158 1.73 -2.14 -23.29
C TYR A 158 2.05 -3.37 -22.45
N ASN A 159 3.27 -3.39 -21.91
CA ASN A 159 3.79 -4.51 -21.14
C ASN A 159 4.29 -4.13 -19.73
N MET A 160 4.13 -2.86 -19.34
CA MET A 160 4.59 -2.33 -18.07
C MET A 160 3.40 -1.92 -17.22
N GLY A 161 3.23 -2.53 -16.05
CA GLY A 161 2.23 -2.08 -15.09
C GLY A 161 2.58 -0.70 -14.51
N TYR A 162 1.57 0.06 -14.11
CA TYR A 162 1.78 1.41 -13.56
C TYR A 162 0.97 1.66 -12.30
N TYR A 163 1.34 2.73 -11.60
CA TYR A 163 0.68 3.22 -10.40
C TYR A 163 0.04 4.58 -10.64
N LEU A 164 -1.14 4.80 -10.07
CA LEU A 164 -1.74 6.13 -10.02
C LEU A 164 -1.03 6.97 -8.96
N THR A 165 -0.58 8.16 -9.33
CA THR A 165 0.12 9.09 -8.44
C THR A 165 -0.48 10.49 -8.51
N ASP A 166 -0.10 11.35 -7.58
CA ASP A 166 -0.47 12.76 -7.64
C ASP A 166 0.46 13.57 -8.59
N GLY A 167 0.31 14.90 -8.58
CA GLY A 167 1.05 15.81 -9.44
C GLY A 167 2.55 15.96 -9.11
N ILE A 168 3.00 15.59 -7.90
CA ILE A 168 4.40 15.82 -7.49
C ILE A 168 5.34 14.69 -7.90
N TYR A 169 4.82 13.50 -8.22
CA TYR A 169 5.63 12.41 -8.74
C TYR A 169 6.21 12.74 -10.13
N PRO A 170 7.37 12.17 -10.50
CA PRO A 170 7.99 12.42 -11.79
C PRO A 170 7.18 11.82 -12.96
N GLU A 171 7.46 12.30 -14.17
CA GLU A 171 6.83 11.86 -15.42
C GLU A 171 7.50 10.56 -15.92
N TRP A 172 7.38 9.48 -15.13
CA TRP A 172 7.88 8.15 -15.45
C TRP A 172 6.81 7.32 -16.16
N ALA A 173 7.21 6.39 -17.04
CA ALA A 173 6.28 5.52 -17.77
C ALA A 173 5.42 4.67 -16.82
N THR A 174 5.95 4.33 -15.64
CA THR A 174 5.25 3.56 -14.59
C THR A 174 4.33 4.41 -13.71
N PHE A 175 4.21 5.71 -13.95
CA PHE A 175 3.33 6.59 -13.18
C PHE A 175 2.31 7.28 -14.06
N VAL A 176 1.06 7.26 -13.61
CA VAL A 176 -0.04 7.98 -14.25
C VAL A 176 -0.54 9.05 -13.31
N LYS A 177 -0.40 10.29 -13.76
CA LYS A 177 -0.74 11.50 -13.00
C LYS A 177 -2.06 12.09 -13.50
N THR A 178 -2.75 12.84 -12.64
CA THR A 178 -3.88 13.70 -13.04
C THR A 178 -3.44 14.79 -14.04
N ILE A 179 -4.39 15.48 -14.66
CA ILE A 179 -4.13 16.70 -15.44
C ILE A 179 -4.33 17.90 -14.49
N PRO A 180 -3.28 18.68 -14.18
CA PRO A 180 -3.44 19.85 -13.35
C PRO A 180 -4.28 20.90 -14.09
N LEU A 181 -5.28 21.47 -13.41
CA LEU A 181 -6.14 22.53 -13.95
C LEU A 181 -6.76 22.16 -15.31
N PRO A 182 -7.58 21.09 -15.39
CA PRO A 182 -8.14 20.61 -16.65
C PRO A 182 -9.06 21.66 -17.29
N GLN A 183 -8.80 21.99 -18.56
CA GLN A 183 -9.51 23.08 -19.25
C GLN A 183 -10.73 22.58 -20.04
N CYS A 184 -10.58 21.48 -20.78
CA CYS A 184 -11.65 20.93 -21.60
C CYS A 184 -12.44 19.82 -20.88
N ALA A 185 -13.63 19.45 -21.40
CA ALA A 185 -14.48 18.40 -20.82
C ALA A 185 -13.75 17.04 -20.74
N LYS A 186 -12.96 16.73 -21.76
CA LYS A 186 -12.14 15.52 -21.82
C LYS A 186 -11.14 15.45 -20.68
N ASP A 187 -10.37 16.51 -20.48
CA ASP A 187 -9.36 16.58 -19.42
C ASP A 187 -10.02 16.53 -18.02
N LYS A 188 -11.18 17.18 -17.87
CA LYS A 188 -11.94 17.17 -16.61
C LYS A 188 -12.41 15.78 -16.27
N LEU A 189 -12.97 15.06 -17.26
CA LEU A 189 -13.42 13.68 -17.08
C LEU A 189 -12.26 12.77 -16.69
N TYR A 190 -11.12 12.88 -17.38
CA TYR A 190 -9.92 12.11 -17.05
C TYR A 190 -9.43 12.43 -15.63
N ALA A 191 -9.29 13.71 -15.28
CA ALA A 191 -8.83 14.12 -13.96
C ALA A 191 -9.74 13.59 -12.85
N GLU A 192 -11.06 13.68 -13.03
CA GLU A 192 -12.04 13.14 -12.09
C GLU A 192 -11.90 11.63 -11.88
N HIS A 193 -11.77 10.86 -12.96
CA HIS A 193 -11.60 9.40 -12.89
C HIS A 193 -10.26 9.03 -12.25
N GLN A 194 -9.18 9.70 -12.65
CA GLN A 194 -7.84 9.43 -12.13
C GLN A 194 -7.77 9.75 -10.63
N GLU A 195 -8.27 10.91 -10.22
CA GLU A 195 -8.26 11.32 -8.81
C GLU A 195 -9.20 10.47 -7.97
N GLY A 196 -10.34 10.05 -8.53
CA GLY A 196 -11.26 9.12 -7.90
C GLY A 196 -10.63 7.75 -7.65
N ALA A 197 -9.90 7.22 -8.63
CA ALA A 197 -9.21 5.95 -8.49
C ALA A 197 -7.98 6.04 -7.58
N ARG A 198 -7.20 7.12 -7.70
CA ARG A 198 -6.02 7.40 -6.88
C ARG A 198 -6.32 7.39 -5.38
N LYS A 199 -7.52 7.82 -4.98
CA LYS A 199 -7.99 7.80 -3.57
C LYS A 199 -8.04 6.41 -2.93
N ASP A 200 -7.83 5.33 -3.67
CA ASP A 200 -7.77 3.99 -3.10
C ASP A 200 -6.69 3.86 -2.00
N VAL A 201 -5.52 4.48 -2.18
CA VAL A 201 -4.44 4.45 -1.18
C VAL A 201 -4.72 5.32 0.04
N GLU A 202 -5.30 6.50 -0.15
CA GLU A 202 -5.79 7.34 0.94
C GLU A 202 -6.88 6.61 1.74
N ARG A 203 -7.78 5.89 1.06
CA ARG A 203 -8.79 5.03 1.71
C ARG A 203 -8.15 3.90 2.50
N ALA A 204 -7.14 3.23 1.93
CA ALA A 204 -6.40 2.18 2.64
C ALA A 204 -5.72 2.72 3.91
N PHE A 205 -5.10 3.91 3.86
CA PHE A 205 -4.56 4.57 5.05
C PHE A 205 -5.63 4.89 6.08
N GLY A 206 -6.77 5.44 5.66
CA GLY A 206 -7.89 5.74 6.55
C GLY A 206 -8.40 4.50 7.28
N VAL A 207 -8.58 3.39 6.56
CA VAL A 207 -9.00 2.10 7.14
C VAL A 207 -7.93 1.54 8.08
N LEU A 208 -6.65 1.60 7.68
CA LEU A 208 -5.52 1.15 8.51
C LEU A 208 -5.50 1.90 9.85
N GLN A 209 -5.62 3.23 9.83
CA GLN A 209 -5.66 4.06 11.04
C GLN A 209 -6.93 3.84 11.87
N ALA A 210 -8.08 3.58 11.23
CA ALA A 210 -9.33 3.28 11.92
C ALA A 210 -9.28 1.93 12.65
N ARG A 211 -8.70 0.91 12.01
CA ARG A 211 -8.52 -0.44 12.59
C ARG A 211 -7.52 -0.44 13.73
N PHE A 212 -6.42 0.30 13.59
CA PHE A 212 -5.31 0.29 14.55
C PHE A 212 -5.18 1.64 15.23
N ALA A 213 -5.84 1.78 16.39
CA ALA A 213 -5.80 3.00 17.20
C ALA A 213 -4.38 3.46 17.59
N ILE A 214 -3.39 2.56 17.54
CA ILE A 214 -1.96 2.90 17.73
C ILE A 214 -1.41 3.80 16.62
N LEU A 215 -1.86 3.62 15.38
CA LEU A 215 -1.46 4.43 14.22
C LEU A 215 -2.24 5.74 14.11
N ARG A 216 -3.48 5.78 14.61
CA ARG A 216 -4.29 6.99 14.66
C ARG A 216 -3.72 8.06 15.60
N ASN A 217 -3.03 7.63 16.65
CA ASN A 217 -2.51 8.53 17.68
C ASN A 217 -1.01 8.79 17.49
N PRO A 218 -0.50 9.95 17.95
CA PRO A 218 0.93 10.21 17.97
C PRO A 218 1.67 9.18 18.83
N THR A 219 2.65 8.50 18.26
CA THR A 219 3.38 7.45 18.95
C THR A 219 4.30 7.99 20.04
N ARG A 220 4.32 7.27 21.16
CA ARG A 220 5.17 7.55 22.33
C ARG A 220 6.37 6.61 22.41
N MET A 221 6.57 5.77 21.40
CA MET A 221 7.76 4.94 21.31
C MET A 221 9.00 5.82 21.06
N TRP A 222 10.15 5.40 21.58
CA TRP A 222 11.39 6.18 21.52
C TRP A 222 12.35 5.75 20.42
N GLN A 223 12.23 4.51 19.94
CA GLN A 223 13.18 3.92 19.00
C GLN A 223 12.52 3.71 17.64
N MET A 224 13.19 4.13 16.56
CA MET A 224 12.69 3.94 15.19
C MET A 224 12.35 2.48 14.91
N ARG A 225 13.19 1.54 15.39
CA ARG A 225 12.96 0.10 15.26
C ARG A 225 11.57 -0.32 15.76
N SER A 226 11.14 0.17 16.92
CA SER A 226 9.81 -0.16 17.47
C SER A 226 8.68 0.46 16.64
N LEU A 227 8.87 1.66 16.08
CA LEU A 227 7.89 2.26 15.16
C LEU A 227 7.74 1.40 13.91
N THR A 228 8.87 0.96 13.34
CA THR A 228 8.93 0.09 12.17
C THR A 228 8.22 -1.24 12.41
N GLU A 229 8.55 -1.92 13.51
CA GLU A 229 7.90 -3.18 13.91
C GLU A 229 6.38 -3.01 14.08
N ILE A 230 5.92 -1.90 14.69
CA ILE A 230 4.50 -1.61 14.85
C ILE A 230 3.82 -1.38 13.49
N MET A 231 4.44 -0.60 12.61
CA MET A 231 3.86 -0.25 11.31
C MET A 231 3.67 -1.49 10.45
N TYR A 232 4.74 -2.27 10.26
CA TYR A 232 4.69 -3.51 9.47
C TYR A 232 3.74 -4.54 10.07
N ALA A 233 3.74 -4.71 11.41
CA ALA A 233 2.74 -5.56 12.06
C ALA A 233 1.30 -5.11 11.74
N CYS A 234 1.00 -3.80 11.78
CA CYS A 234 -0.33 -3.30 11.45
C CYS A 234 -0.70 -3.57 9.97
N ILE A 235 0.25 -3.44 9.05
CA ILE A 235 0.03 -3.71 7.61
C ILE A 235 -0.23 -5.20 7.36
N ILE A 236 0.56 -6.10 7.94
CA ILE A 236 0.33 -7.55 7.85
C ILE A 236 -1.07 -7.89 8.36
N LEU A 237 -1.42 -7.38 9.55
CA LEU A 237 -2.71 -7.65 10.17
C LEU A 237 -3.87 -7.04 9.37
N HIS A 238 -3.64 -5.89 8.73
CA HIS A 238 -4.60 -5.28 7.82
C HIS A 238 -4.86 -6.18 6.62
N ASN A 239 -3.81 -6.63 5.93
CA ASN A 239 -3.92 -7.51 4.76
C ASN A 239 -4.59 -8.84 5.12
N MET A 240 -4.28 -9.43 6.28
CA MET A 240 -4.98 -10.63 6.78
C MET A 240 -6.48 -10.40 6.98
N ILE A 241 -6.88 -9.25 7.53
CA ILE A 241 -8.30 -8.92 7.71
C ILE A 241 -8.97 -8.67 6.35
N VAL A 242 -8.29 -8.00 5.44
CA VAL A 242 -8.78 -7.77 4.07
C VAL A 242 -9.00 -9.09 3.33
N GLU A 243 -8.09 -10.06 3.48
CA GLU A 243 -8.24 -11.41 2.92
C GLU A 243 -9.48 -12.12 3.47
N ASP A 244 -9.61 -12.19 4.80
CA ASP A 244 -10.74 -12.82 5.48
C ASP A 244 -12.08 -12.20 5.07
N GLU A 245 -12.13 -10.86 5.02
CA GLU A 245 -13.33 -10.14 4.58
C GLU A 245 -13.68 -10.42 3.12
N ARG A 246 -12.69 -10.59 2.21
CA ARG A 246 -12.94 -10.91 0.79
C ARG A 246 -13.59 -12.26 0.60
N ASP A 247 -13.15 -13.28 1.32
CA ASP A 247 -13.71 -14.61 1.18
C ASP A 247 -15.17 -14.64 1.67
N THR A 248 -15.53 -13.84 2.68
CA THR A 248 -16.95 -13.62 3.05
C THR A 248 -17.78 -12.93 1.96
N PHE A 249 -17.17 -12.13 1.07
CA PHE A 249 -17.87 -11.51 -0.07
C PHE A 249 -17.92 -12.40 -1.31
N ARG A 250 -16.91 -13.26 -1.54
CA ARG A 250 -16.93 -14.28 -2.62
C ARG A 250 -18.13 -15.22 -2.48
N VAL A 251 -18.51 -15.58 -1.25
CA VAL A 251 -19.71 -16.41 -0.96
C VAL A 251 -21.04 -15.72 -1.37
N ARG A 252 -21.05 -14.41 -1.68
CA ARG A 252 -22.27 -13.69 -2.14
C ARG A 252 -22.30 -13.37 -3.63
N TYR A 253 -21.20 -13.59 -4.35
CA TYR A 253 -21.06 -13.24 -5.78
C TYR A 253 -20.79 -14.46 -6.66
N ASP A 254 -20.86 -15.67 -6.10
CA ASP A 254 -20.74 -16.91 -6.87
C ASP A 254 -22.10 -17.28 -7.47
N ASP A 255 -22.41 -16.66 -8.61
CA ASP A 255 -23.41 -17.15 -9.56
C ASP A 255 -22.96 -16.93 -11.03
N ASN A 256 -21.69 -16.56 -11.29
CA ASN A 256 -21.22 -16.38 -12.69
C ASN A 256 -19.70 -16.42 -12.91
N TYR A 257 -18.91 -17.08 -12.05
CA TYR A 257 -17.50 -17.33 -12.34
C TYR A 257 -17.20 -18.82 -12.28
N GLU A 258 -17.60 -19.57 -13.31
CA GLU A 258 -17.03 -20.89 -13.55
C GLU A 258 -15.54 -20.73 -13.89
N SER A 259 -14.71 -20.84 -12.85
CA SER A 259 -13.30 -21.13 -12.98
C SER A 259 -13.17 -22.65 -13.03
N GLU A 260 -12.98 -23.24 -14.21
CA GLU A 260 -12.54 -24.62 -14.36
C GLU A 260 -11.26 -24.84 -13.53
N TYR A 261 -11.40 -25.56 -12.44
CA TYR A 261 -10.32 -25.98 -11.57
C TYR A 261 -9.77 -27.31 -12.11
N ASP A 262 -8.57 -27.29 -12.67
CA ASP A 262 -7.81 -28.51 -13.02
C ASP A 262 -6.85 -28.87 -11.86
N PRO A 263 -7.12 -29.93 -11.08
CA PRO A 263 -6.24 -30.35 -10.00
C PRO A 263 -5.13 -31.23 -10.56
N GLY A 264 -4.12 -30.62 -11.18
CA GLY A 264 -3.17 -31.39 -11.99
C GLY A 264 -1.77 -30.82 -12.17
N ASN A 265 -1.04 -30.47 -11.09
CA ASN A 265 0.34 -30.97 -10.87
C ASN A 265 1.10 -30.31 -9.71
N ASN A 266 1.51 -31.17 -8.78
CA ASN A 266 2.80 -31.24 -8.09
C ASN A 266 3.39 -29.98 -7.46
N SER A 267 3.22 -29.95 -6.13
CA SER A 267 4.07 -29.29 -5.16
C SER A 267 5.55 -29.34 -5.53
N THR A 268 6.13 -28.19 -5.84
CA THR A 268 7.59 -27.99 -5.83
C THR A 268 8.00 -27.31 -4.52
N PRO A 269 9.18 -27.64 -3.96
CA PRO A 269 9.50 -27.28 -2.58
C PRO A 269 9.84 -25.80 -2.44
N LEU A 270 9.37 -25.25 -1.33
CA LEU A 270 9.79 -23.97 -0.76
C LEU A 270 11.34 -23.92 -0.64
N ALA A 271 11.98 -22.99 -1.35
CA ALA A 271 13.40 -22.67 -1.20
C ALA A 271 13.60 -21.15 -1.16
N GLY A 272 14.26 -20.69 -0.10
CA GLY A 272 14.39 -19.29 0.26
C GLY A 272 15.11 -18.42 -0.77
N TYR A 273 14.82 -17.11 -0.72
CA TYR A 273 15.54 -16.00 -1.35
C TYR A 273 16.42 -16.40 -2.54
N GLY A 274 15.80 -16.92 -3.60
CA GLY A 274 16.48 -17.15 -4.86
C GLY A 274 16.90 -15.81 -5.45
N HIS A 275 18.21 -15.62 -5.64
CA HIS A 275 18.68 -14.60 -6.56
C HIS A 275 18.01 -14.88 -7.92
N GLY A 276 17.34 -13.87 -8.48
CA GLY A 276 16.82 -13.96 -9.84
C GLY A 276 17.93 -14.17 -10.86
N PRO A 277 17.62 -14.21 -12.16
CA PRO A 277 18.65 -14.16 -13.19
C PRO A 277 19.60 -13.01 -12.86
N ILE A 278 20.92 -13.26 -12.85
CA ILE A 278 21.88 -12.17 -12.75
C ILE A 278 21.82 -11.45 -14.09
N HIS A 279 20.93 -10.46 -14.19
CA HIS A 279 20.92 -9.53 -15.30
C HIS A 279 22.24 -8.75 -15.26
N GLY A 280 22.95 -8.72 -16.39
CA GLY A 280 24.13 -7.87 -16.53
C GLY A 280 23.75 -6.42 -16.24
N PHE A 281 24.71 -5.63 -15.75
CA PHE A 281 24.50 -4.22 -15.42
C PHE A 281 23.80 -3.43 -16.55
N SER A 282 24.09 -3.75 -17.82
CA SER A 282 23.42 -3.18 -19.00
C SER A 282 21.90 -3.40 -19.00
N ARG A 283 21.42 -4.60 -18.66
CA ARG A 283 19.98 -4.89 -18.65
C ARG A 283 19.27 -4.16 -17.51
N LEU A 284 19.93 -3.95 -16.38
CA LEU A 284 19.38 -3.14 -15.29
C LEU A 284 19.23 -1.67 -15.73
N LEU A 285 20.21 -1.14 -16.45
CA LEU A 285 20.15 0.22 -17.00
C LEU A 285 19.02 0.36 -18.04
N GLU A 286 18.86 -0.62 -18.94
CA GLU A 286 17.75 -0.64 -19.91
C GLU A 286 16.39 -0.59 -19.20
N ILE A 287 16.18 -1.42 -18.17
CA ILE A 287 14.91 -1.44 -17.42
C ILE A 287 14.71 -0.12 -16.66
N ASP A 288 15.76 0.47 -16.08
CA ASP A 288 15.66 1.76 -15.41
C ASP A 288 15.30 2.89 -16.39
N GLU A 289 15.86 2.86 -17.61
CA GLU A 289 15.50 3.78 -18.70
C GLU A 289 14.03 3.60 -19.12
N GLU A 290 13.57 2.37 -19.31
CA GLU A 290 12.16 2.06 -19.64
C GLU A 290 11.19 2.55 -18.55
N ILE A 291 11.49 2.31 -17.27
CA ILE A 291 10.66 2.76 -16.14
C ILE A 291 10.52 4.29 -16.16
N ARG A 292 11.63 5.00 -16.44
CA ARG A 292 11.71 6.46 -16.34
C ARG A 292 11.47 7.16 -17.68
N ASP A 293 11.04 6.43 -18.71
CA ASP A 293 10.84 6.97 -20.05
C ASP A 293 9.73 8.04 -20.05
N LYS A 294 10.17 9.28 -20.27
CA LYS A 294 9.33 10.46 -20.29
C LYS A 294 8.46 10.56 -21.53
N GLU A 295 8.98 10.13 -22.68
CA GLU A 295 8.22 10.16 -23.93
C GLU A 295 7.12 9.10 -23.87
N MET A 296 7.46 7.93 -23.33
CA MET A 296 6.48 6.87 -23.09
C MET A 296 5.41 7.30 -22.10
N HIS A 297 5.77 8.00 -21.00
CA HIS A 297 4.81 8.58 -20.07
C HIS A 297 3.75 9.45 -20.77
N HIS A 298 4.17 10.39 -21.62
CA HIS A 298 3.23 11.30 -22.30
C HIS A 298 2.34 10.58 -23.30
N LYS A 299 2.93 9.70 -24.14
CA LYS A 299 2.15 8.92 -25.10
C LYS A 299 1.13 8.04 -24.38
N PHE A 300 1.56 7.33 -23.33
CA PHE A 300 0.68 6.48 -22.53
C PHE A 300 -0.48 7.27 -21.90
N LYS A 301 -0.18 8.41 -21.28
CA LYS A 301 -1.19 9.28 -20.67
C LYS A 301 -2.19 9.77 -21.71
N ASN A 302 -1.75 10.18 -22.90
CA ASN A 302 -2.66 10.65 -23.96
C ASN A 302 -3.61 9.54 -24.42
N ASP A 303 -3.10 8.31 -24.57
CA ASP A 303 -3.93 7.16 -24.93
C ASP A 303 -4.95 6.85 -23.83
N LEU A 304 -4.55 6.92 -22.57
CA LEU A 304 -5.46 6.72 -21.44
C LEU A 304 -6.54 7.81 -21.33
N VAL A 305 -6.18 9.07 -21.60
CA VAL A 305 -7.14 10.20 -21.67
C VAL A 305 -8.19 9.96 -22.76
N GLU A 306 -7.77 9.51 -23.94
CA GLU A 306 -8.67 9.13 -25.02
C GLU A 306 -9.53 7.91 -24.66
N HIS A 307 -8.94 6.90 -24.04
CA HIS A 307 -9.67 5.70 -23.60
C HIS A 307 -10.79 6.02 -22.62
N ILE A 308 -10.50 6.83 -21.59
CA ILE A 308 -11.50 7.27 -20.61
C ILE A 308 -12.59 8.09 -21.29
N TRP A 309 -12.24 8.96 -22.24
CA TRP A 309 -13.21 9.75 -22.98
C TRP A 309 -14.15 8.87 -23.82
N GLN A 310 -13.62 7.92 -24.57
CA GLN A 310 -14.43 7.01 -25.40
C GLN A 310 -15.35 6.14 -24.54
N ARG A 311 -14.87 5.71 -23.38
CA ARG A 311 -15.62 4.79 -22.51
C ARG A 311 -16.68 5.47 -21.64
N PHE A 312 -16.40 6.68 -21.14
CA PHE A 312 -17.25 7.35 -20.15
C PHE A 312 -17.79 8.71 -20.61
N GLY A 313 -17.30 9.26 -21.72
CA GLY A 313 -17.70 10.58 -22.23
C GLY A 313 -19.12 10.64 -22.80
N GLY A 314 -19.71 9.49 -23.16
CA GLY A 314 -21.07 9.40 -23.69
C GLY A 314 -22.19 9.84 -22.72
N ASN A 315 -21.88 10.00 -21.43
CA ASN A 315 -22.83 10.48 -20.41
C ASN A 315 -22.92 12.01 -20.30
N GLN A 316 -22.23 12.78 -21.16
CA GLN A 316 -22.22 14.24 -21.15
C GLN A 316 -22.87 14.88 -22.40
N ALA A 317 -23.60 14.11 -23.20
CA ALA A 317 -24.29 14.58 -24.41
C ALA A 317 -25.74 15.02 -24.13
#